data_AF-E4ZU01-F1
#
_entry.id   AF-E4ZU01-F1
#
_cell.length_a   1.000
_cell.length_b   1.000
_cell.length_c   1.000
_cell.angle_alpha   90.00
_cell.angle_beta   90.00
_cell.angle_gamma   90.00
#
_symmetry.space_group_name_H-M   'P 1'
#
loop_
_entity.id
_entity.type
_entity.pdbx_description
1 polymer ?
#
loop_
_entity_poly.entity_id
_entity_poly.type
_entity_poly.pdbx_seq_one_letter_code
_entity_poly.pdbx_strand_id
1 'polypeptide(L)'
;MAGRSKKKGTSGAAKNYITRTRAVKKLQISLPDFRRLCIFKGIYPREPRNKKKVSKGSTAATTFYYTKDIQYLLHEPLLAKFREHKAVAKKIGRALGRGEAGDAQRLEKNLMPKVKLDHIIKERYPTFVDALRDLDDALSMLFLFANLPSSEHIPAKTIALCQRLTRDRSYPSRASTTRPPFKVRTSSGYKK
;
A
#
# COMPACT_ATOMS: atom_id res chain seq x y z
N MET A 1 -12.62 -32.01 -36.28
CA MET A 1 -11.36 -31.30 -35.97
C MET A 1 -11.09 -31.35 -34.46
N ALA A 2 -10.37 -32.36 -33.97
CA ALA A 2 -10.02 -32.46 -32.56
C ALA A 2 -8.98 -31.37 -32.20
N GLY A 3 -9.33 -30.47 -31.27
CA GLY A 3 -8.47 -29.36 -30.88
C GLY A 3 -7.13 -29.82 -30.27
N ARG A 4 -6.04 -29.18 -30.70
CA ARG A 4 -4.65 -29.41 -30.23
C ARG A 4 -4.60 -29.50 -28.70
N SER A 5 -3.92 -30.52 -28.16
CA SER A 5 -3.80 -30.74 -26.71
C SER A 5 -3.18 -29.53 -26.01
N LYS A 6 -3.83 -29.06 -24.93
CA LYS A 6 -3.39 -27.87 -24.18
C LYS A 6 -2.16 -28.21 -23.35
N LYS A 7 -1.12 -27.36 -23.41
CA LYS A 7 0.09 -27.51 -22.58
C LYS A 7 -0.25 -27.47 -21.09
N LYS A 8 0.40 -28.33 -20.29
CA LYS A 8 0.19 -28.36 -18.83
C LYS A 8 0.50 -26.98 -18.22
N GLY A 9 -0.40 -26.48 -17.36
CA GLY A 9 -0.25 -25.20 -16.67
C GLY A 9 -0.71 -23.96 -17.45
N THR A 10 -1.26 -24.10 -18.67
CA THR A 10 -1.82 -22.97 -19.43
C THR A 10 -3.32 -22.74 -19.19
N SER A 11 -3.98 -23.63 -18.43
CA SER A 11 -5.42 -23.56 -18.13
C SER A 11 -5.72 -23.84 -16.66
N GLY A 12 -6.88 -23.35 -16.19
CA GLY A 12 -7.36 -23.54 -14.81
C GLY A 12 -6.63 -22.67 -13.78
N ALA A 13 -6.51 -23.18 -12.56
CA ALA A 13 -5.93 -22.45 -11.42
C ALA A 13 -4.53 -21.88 -11.70
N ALA A 14 -3.71 -22.56 -12.52
CA ALA A 14 -2.38 -22.07 -12.90
C ALA A 14 -2.39 -20.75 -13.69
N LYS A 15 -3.50 -20.42 -14.38
CA LYS A 15 -3.70 -19.14 -15.09
C LYS A 15 -4.28 -18.06 -14.19
N ASN A 16 -5.02 -18.45 -13.16
CA ASN A 16 -5.74 -17.49 -12.30
C ASN A 16 -4.84 -16.82 -11.28
N TYR A 17 -3.72 -17.44 -10.93
CA TYR A 17 -2.80 -16.92 -9.92
C TYR A 17 -1.43 -16.60 -10.50
N ILE A 18 -0.81 -15.57 -9.95
CA ILE A 18 0.56 -15.15 -10.27
C ILE A 18 1.34 -14.97 -8.97
N THR A 19 2.60 -15.42 -8.96
CA THR A 19 3.47 -15.24 -7.80
C THR A 19 3.89 -13.79 -7.66
N ARG A 20 4.15 -13.33 -6.43
CA ARG A 20 4.65 -11.99 -6.14
C ARG A 20 5.83 -11.58 -7.04
N THR A 21 6.82 -12.45 -7.19
CA THR A 21 8.02 -12.19 -8.01
C THR A 21 7.67 -11.96 -9.49
N ARG A 22 6.71 -12.73 -10.03
CA ARG A 22 6.25 -12.54 -11.41
C ARG A 22 5.41 -11.28 -11.57
N ALA A 23 4.57 -10.95 -10.59
CA ALA A 23 3.77 -9.73 -10.59
C ALA A 23 4.66 -8.47 -10.61
N VAL A 24 5.67 -8.42 -9.74
CA VAL A 24 6.65 -7.31 -9.69
C VAL A 24 7.40 -7.19 -11.02
N LYS A 25 7.88 -8.30 -11.59
CA LYS A 25 8.54 -8.30 -12.90
C LYS A 25 7.62 -7.80 -14.02
N LYS A 26 6.35 -8.22 -14.02
CA LYS A 26 5.35 -7.82 -15.03
C LYS A 26 5.02 -6.31 -14.94
N LEU A 27 4.91 -5.76 -13.74
CA LEU A 27 4.62 -4.34 -13.51
C LEU A 27 5.85 -3.43 -13.67
N GLN A 28 7.07 -4.00 -13.68
CA GLN A 28 8.36 -3.30 -13.83
C GLN A 28 8.69 -2.30 -12.70
N ILE A 29 8.11 -2.48 -11.53
CA ILE A 29 8.33 -1.65 -10.34
C ILE A 29 9.19 -2.36 -9.29
N SER A 30 9.61 -1.64 -8.25
CA SER A 30 10.33 -2.24 -7.12
C SER A 30 9.39 -3.04 -6.20
N LEU A 31 9.93 -3.90 -5.34
CA LEU A 31 9.11 -4.64 -4.36
C LEU A 31 8.43 -3.71 -3.33
N PRO A 32 9.11 -2.69 -2.77
CA PRO A 32 8.45 -1.71 -1.89
C PRO A 32 7.32 -0.95 -2.58
N ASP A 33 7.51 -0.52 -3.82
CA ASP A 33 6.48 0.23 -4.56
C ASP A 33 5.30 -0.68 -4.93
N PHE A 34 5.57 -1.94 -5.26
CA PHE A 34 4.51 -2.94 -5.44
C PHE A 34 3.67 -3.11 -4.18
N ARG A 35 4.29 -3.19 -2.99
CA ARG A 35 3.55 -3.26 -1.72
C ARG A 35 2.69 -2.02 -1.49
N ARG A 36 3.24 -0.82 -1.73
CA ARG A 36 2.50 0.45 -1.62
C ARG A 36 1.30 0.49 -2.57
N LEU A 37 1.50 0.12 -3.83
CA LEU A 37 0.44 0.07 -4.84
C LEU A 37 -0.67 -0.92 -4.45
N CYS A 38 -0.31 -2.09 -3.93
CA CYS A 38 -1.27 -3.07 -3.43
C CYS A 38 -2.08 -2.55 -2.24
N ILE A 39 -1.48 -1.78 -1.34
CA ILE A 39 -2.20 -1.14 -0.23
C ILE A 39 -3.19 -0.10 -0.76
N PHE A 40 -2.75 0.78 -1.67
CA PHE A 40 -3.62 1.83 -2.23
C PHE A 40 -4.84 1.26 -2.94
N LYS A 41 -4.66 0.21 -3.75
CA LYS A 41 -5.76 -0.45 -4.47
C LYS A 41 -6.51 -1.53 -3.68
N GLY A 42 -6.06 -1.87 -2.46
CA GLY A 42 -6.70 -2.92 -1.67
C GLY A 42 -6.53 -4.33 -2.26
N ILE A 43 -5.40 -4.61 -2.91
CA ILE A 43 -5.10 -5.94 -3.48
C ILE A 43 -4.31 -6.76 -2.48
N TYR A 44 -4.96 -7.78 -1.95
CA TYR A 44 -4.40 -8.66 -0.93
C TYR A 44 -3.90 -9.99 -1.53
N PRO A 45 -2.87 -10.60 -0.91
CA PRO A 45 -2.44 -11.93 -1.31
C PRO A 45 -3.55 -12.96 -1.11
N ARG A 46 -3.56 -13.98 -1.97
CA ARG A 46 -4.59 -15.03 -2.01
C ARG A 46 -3.97 -16.40 -1.89
N GLU A 47 -4.64 -17.30 -1.19
CA GLU A 47 -4.24 -18.70 -1.12
C GLU A 47 -4.99 -19.54 -2.17
N PRO A 48 -4.28 -20.15 -3.14
CA PRO A 48 -4.93 -21.03 -4.10
C PRO A 48 -5.33 -22.34 -3.43
N ARG A 49 -6.57 -22.81 -3.71
CA ARG A 49 -7.11 -24.07 -3.18
C ARG A 49 -6.21 -25.28 -3.46
N ASN A 50 -5.54 -25.30 -4.61
CA ASN A 50 -4.60 -26.35 -5.02
C ASN A 50 -3.18 -25.78 -5.25
N LYS A 51 -2.41 -25.58 -4.18
CA LYS A 51 -1.06 -24.98 -4.20
C LYS A 51 -0.10 -25.70 -5.17
N LYS A 52 -0.11 -27.04 -5.18
CA LYS A 52 0.74 -27.87 -6.07
C LYS A 52 0.51 -27.61 -7.57
N LYS A 53 -0.76 -27.39 -7.98
CA LYS A 53 -1.11 -27.13 -9.39
C LYS A 53 -0.64 -25.75 -9.87
N VAL A 54 -0.68 -24.75 -8.99
CA VAL A 54 -0.27 -23.38 -9.31
C VAL A 54 1.25 -23.22 -9.27
N SER A 55 1.89 -23.84 -8.28
CA SER A 55 3.34 -23.76 -8.05
C SER A 55 4.15 -24.75 -8.91
N LYS A 56 3.54 -25.34 -9.94
CA LYS A 56 4.16 -26.35 -10.83
C LYS A 56 4.85 -27.49 -10.05
N GLY A 57 4.23 -27.96 -8.97
CA GLY A 57 4.75 -29.04 -8.13
C GLY A 57 5.56 -28.60 -6.91
N SER A 58 5.88 -27.31 -6.75
CA SER A 58 6.60 -26.82 -5.55
C SER A 58 5.68 -26.65 -4.35
N THR A 59 6.15 -27.06 -3.17
CA THR A 59 5.46 -26.91 -1.87
C THR A 59 5.92 -25.67 -1.10
N ALA A 60 6.81 -24.84 -1.69
CA ALA A 60 7.34 -23.67 -1.01
C ALA A 60 6.25 -22.64 -0.65
N ALA A 61 6.38 -22.03 0.52
CA ALA A 61 5.52 -20.95 0.99
C ALA A 61 5.68 -19.74 0.05
N THR A 62 4.72 -19.59 -0.85
CA THR A 62 4.75 -18.59 -1.92
C THR A 62 3.50 -17.74 -1.87
N THR A 63 3.69 -16.42 -1.95
CA THR A 63 2.59 -15.46 -1.99
C THR A 63 2.04 -15.36 -3.42
N PHE A 64 0.74 -15.60 -3.57
CA PHE A 64 0.03 -15.49 -4.84
C PHE A 64 -0.93 -14.29 -4.85
N TYR A 65 -1.17 -13.76 -6.03
CA TYR A 65 -2.18 -12.74 -6.34
C TYR A 65 -3.03 -13.25 -7.50
N TYR A 66 -4.24 -12.72 -7.67
CA TYR A 66 -5.00 -13.02 -8.88
C TYR A 66 -4.36 -12.35 -10.10
N THR A 67 -4.33 -13.05 -11.23
CA THR A 67 -3.82 -12.48 -12.48
C THR A 67 -4.66 -11.32 -12.99
N LYS A 68 -5.98 -11.35 -12.72
CA LYS A 68 -6.90 -10.25 -13.04
C LYS A 68 -6.55 -8.98 -12.28
N ASP A 69 -6.29 -9.07 -10.98
CA ASP A 69 -5.93 -7.92 -10.15
C ASP A 69 -4.61 -7.28 -10.62
N ILE A 70 -3.61 -8.10 -10.98
CA ILE A 70 -2.35 -7.59 -11.53
C ILE A 70 -2.54 -6.97 -12.92
N GLN A 71 -3.48 -7.47 -13.72
CA GLN A 71 -3.84 -6.86 -14.99
C GLN A 71 -4.54 -5.51 -14.79
N TYR A 72 -5.41 -5.40 -13.80
CA TYR A 72 -6.02 -4.12 -13.41
C TYR A 72 -4.96 -3.09 -13.02
N LEU A 73 -3.97 -3.48 -12.20
CA LEU A 73 -2.84 -2.63 -11.83
C LEU A 73 -1.99 -2.15 -13.01
N LEU A 74 -1.99 -2.87 -14.14
CA LEU A 74 -1.22 -2.48 -15.31
C LEU A 74 -1.74 -1.18 -15.95
N HIS A 75 -3.04 -0.92 -15.81
CA HIS A 75 -3.72 0.24 -16.39
C HIS A 75 -3.81 1.42 -15.40
N GLU A 76 -3.23 1.28 -14.21
CA GLU A 76 -3.35 2.30 -13.18
C GLU A 76 -2.39 3.49 -13.43
N PRO A 77 -2.87 4.76 -13.42
CA PRO A 77 -2.02 5.93 -13.63
C PRO A 77 -0.89 6.09 -12.61
N LEU A 78 -1.06 5.62 -11.37
CA LEU A 78 0.02 5.59 -10.37
C LEU A 78 1.25 4.81 -10.84
N LEU A 79 1.06 3.78 -11.66
CA LEU A 79 2.16 2.92 -12.10
C LEU A 79 3.20 3.72 -12.90
N ALA A 80 2.74 4.68 -13.72
CA ALA A 80 3.61 5.58 -14.45
C ALA A 80 4.44 6.45 -13.49
N LYS A 81 3.82 6.98 -12.43
CA LYS A 81 4.49 7.80 -11.41
C LYS A 81 5.54 7.03 -10.62
N PHE A 82 5.30 5.77 -10.28
CA PHE A 82 6.32 4.94 -9.66
C PHE A 82 7.50 4.65 -10.58
N ARG A 83 7.26 4.48 -11.89
CA ARG A 83 8.32 4.30 -12.88
C ARG A 83 9.15 5.56 -13.06
N GLU A 84 8.51 6.74 -13.12
CA GLU A 84 9.18 8.04 -13.13
C GLU A 84 10.05 8.20 -11.88
N HIS A 85 9.50 7.95 -10.69
CA HIS A 85 10.22 8.01 -9.42
C HIS A 85 11.46 7.12 -9.42
N LYS A 86 11.32 5.88 -9.90
CA LYS A 86 12.46 4.94 -10.02
C LYS A 86 13.52 5.44 -11.00
N ALA A 87 13.13 6.05 -12.12
CA ALA A 87 14.06 6.63 -13.08
C ALA A 87 14.84 7.81 -12.47
N VAL A 88 14.16 8.69 -11.73
CA VAL A 88 14.78 9.81 -11.02
C VAL A 88 15.71 9.31 -9.91
N ALA A 89 15.28 8.36 -9.10
CA ALA A 89 16.12 7.74 -8.06
C ALA A 89 17.40 7.13 -8.64
N LYS A 90 17.35 6.51 -9.82
CA LYS A 90 18.54 6.00 -10.51
C LYS A 90 19.47 7.13 -10.97
N LYS A 91 18.94 8.26 -11.43
CA LYS A 91 19.75 9.44 -11.80
C LYS A 91 20.43 10.05 -10.57
N ILE A 92 19.71 10.18 -9.47
CA ILE A 92 20.25 10.64 -8.18
C ILE A 92 21.38 9.72 -7.72
N GLY A 93 21.15 8.40 -7.71
CA GLY A 93 22.20 7.43 -7.33
C GLY A 93 23.46 7.51 -8.21
N ARG A 94 23.31 7.81 -9.50
CA ARG A 94 24.44 8.04 -10.41
C ARG A 94 25.20 9.33 -10.10
N ALA A 95 24.49 10.43 -9.83
CA ALA A 95 25.12 11.71 -9.47
C ALA A 95 25.86 11.60 -8.14
N LEU A 96 25.25 10.95 -7.14
CA LEU A 96 25.89 10.66 -5.86
C LEU A 96 27.13 9.77 -6.01
N GLY A 97 27.06 8.74 -6.87
CA GLY A 97 28.20 7.88 -7.18
C GLY A 97 29.36 8.60 -7.87
N ARG A 98 29.12 9.76 -8.50
CA ARG A 98 30.16 10.65 -9.06
C ARG A 98 30.63 11.73 -8.09
N GLY A 99 30.05 11.82 -6.89
CA GLY A 99 30.35 12.88 -5.92
C GLY A 99 29.63 14.22 -6.17
N GLU A 100 28.72 14.29 -7.15
CA GLU A 100 27.99 15.52 -7.51
C GLU A 100 26.77 15.73 -6.58
N ALA A 101 27.03 16.05 -5.31
CA ALA A 101 25.96 16.21 -4.31
C ALA A 101 24.97 17.34 -4.64
N GLY A 102 25.45 18.44 -5.25
CA GLY A 102 24.59 19.55 -5.67
C GLY A 102 23.58 19.16 -6.76
N ASP A 103 24.03 18.39 -7.75
CA ASP A 103 23.16 17.90 -8.82
C ASP A 103 22.14 16.88 -8.30
N ALA A 104 22.54 16.01 -7.37
CA ALA A 104 21.65 15.08 -6.70
C ALA A 104 20.50 15.82 -5.98
N GLN A 105 20.81 16.87 -5.21
CA GLN A 105 19.81 17.70 -4.54
C GLN A 105 18.89 18.43 -5.52
N ARG A 106 19.43 18.95 -6.63
CA ARG A 106 18.64 19.61 -7.67
C ARG A 106 17.65 18.63 -8.32
N LEU A 107 18.11 17.42 -8.63
CA LEU A 107 17.27 16.36 -9.21
C LEU A 107 16.16 15.92 -8.25
N GLU A 108 16.46 15.81 -6.96
CA GLU A 108 15.49 15.46 -5.93
C GLU A 108 14.41 16.54 -5.78
N LYS A 109 14.78 17.82 -5.75
CA LYS A 109 13.81 18.91 -5.58
C LYS A 109 12.92 19.12 -6.80
N ASN A 110 13.49 19.06 -8.01
CA ASN A 110 12.79 19.47 -9.23
C ASN A 110 12.06 18.32 -9.92
N LEU A 111 12.62 17.12 -9.88
CA LEU A 111 12.20 16.02 -10.75
C LEU A 111 11.46 14.92 -10.00
N MET A 112 11.38 14.97 -8.67
CA MET A 112 10.68 13.95 -7.89
C MET A 112 9.15 14.09 -8.05
N PRO A 113 8.47 13.10 -8.65
CA PRO A 113 7.04 13.20 -8.88
C PRO A 113 6.27 13.04 -7.56
N LYS A 114 5.39 14.00 -7.26
CA LYS A 114 4.45 13.88 -6.14
C LYS A 114 3.30 12.95 -6.53
N VAL A 115 3.16 11.86 -5.79
CA VAL A 115 2.08 10.89 -6.00
C VAL A 115 0.81 11.38 -5.32
N LYS A 116 -0.22 11.72 -6.12
CA LYS A 116 -1.55 12.08 -5.60
C LYS A 116 -2.45 10.84 -5.57
N LEU A 117 -3.19 10.66 -4.48
CA LEU A 117 -4.08 9.50 -4.27
C LEU A 117 -5.56 9.83 -4.50
N ASP A 118 -5.88 11.06 -4.91
CA ASP A 118 -7.24 11.59 -5.00
C ASP A 118 -8.18 10.72 -5.86
N HIS A 119 -7.68 10.23 -7.00
CA HIS A 119 -8.45 9.38 -7.92
C HIS A 119 -8.80 8.03 -7.29
N ILE A 120 -7.88 7.42 -6.55
CA ILE A 120 -8.12 6.13 -5.85
C ILE A 120 -9.12 6.30 -4.73
N ILE A 121 -9.01 7.39 -3.97
CA ILE A 121 -9.93 7.66 -2.85
C ILE A 121 -11.35 7.80 -3.39
N LYS A 122 -11.54 8.53 -4.51
CA LYS A 122 -12.85 8.68 -5.17
C LYS A 122 -13.38 7.38 -5.77
N GLU A 123 -12.51 6.54 -6.32
CA GLU A 123 -12.88 5.21 -6.84
C GLU A 123 -13.31 4.27 -5.71
N ARG A 124 -12.64 4.32 -4.56
CA ARG A 124 -12.96 3.49 -3.38
C ARG A 124 -14.21 3.96 -2.65
N TYR A 125 -14.42 5.26 -2.55
CA TYR A 125 -15.55 5.86 -1.85
C TYR A 125 -16.32 6.78 -2.80
N PRO A 126 -17.22 6.20 -3.64
CA PRO A 126 -17.98 6.98 -4.61
C PRO A 126 -18.96 7.95 -3.94
N THR A 127 -19.43 7.61 -2.73
CA THR A 127 -20.32 8.47 -1.93
C THR A 127 -19.65 8.92 -0.64
N PHE A 128 -20.11 10.06 -0.11
CA PHE A 128 -19.65 10.58 1.17
C PHE A 128 -19.97 9.63 2.33
N VAL A 129 -21.11 8.92 2.27
CA VAL A 129 -21.51 7.96 3.30
C VAL A 129 -20.55 6.78 3.36
N ASP A 130 -20.08 6.27 2.22
CA ASP A 130 -19.08 5.20 2.18
C ASP A 130 -17.76 5.64 2.81
N ALA A 131 -17.33 6.89 2.55
CA ALA A 131 -16.15 7.46 3.18
C ALA A 131 -16.31 7.61 4.71
N LEU A 132 -17.51 7.95 5.20
CA LEU A 132 -17.78 8.06 6.63
C LEU A 132 -17.75 6.72 7.36
N ARG A 133 -18.17 5.63 6.71
CA ARG A 133 -18.18 4.29 7.32
C ARG A 133 -16.77 3.77 7.63
N ASP A 134 -15.81 4.03 6.74
CA ASP A 134 -14.41 3.61 6.91
C ASP A 134 -13.54 4.65 7.65
N LEU A 135 -14.14 5.76 8.08
CA LEU A 135 -13.41 6.86 8.72
C LEU A 135 -12.89 6.50 10.12
N ASP A 136 -13.62 5.68 10.88
CA ASP A 136 -13.25 5.33 12.26
C ASP A 136 -11.92 4.54 12.32
N ASP A 137 -11.72 3.62 11.38
CA ASP A 137 -10.46 2.87 11.23
C ASP A 137 -9.28 3.82 10.97
N ALA A 138 -9.45 4.79 10.08
CA ALA A 138 -8.43 5.80 9.79
C ALA A 138 -8.13 6.69 11.01
N LEU A 139 -9.15 7.05 11.79
CA LEU A 139 -8.98 7.88 13.00
C LEU A 139 -8.23 7.11 14.08
N SER A 140 -8.58 5.85 14.34
CA SER A 140 -7.91 5.04 15.37
C SER A 140 -6.39 4.98 15.17
N MET A 141 -5.94 4.82 13.93
CA MET A 141 -4.53 4.83 13.55
C MET A 141 -3.87 6.21 13.69
N LEU A 142 -4.59 7.29 13.38
CA LEU A 142 -4.09 8.65 13.59
C LEU A 142 -3.87 8.97 15.08
N PHE A 143 -4.80 8.56 15.94
CA PHE A 143 -4.66 8.70 17.39
C PHE A 143 -3.49 7.88 17.94
N LEU A 144 -3.27 6.67 17.42
CA LEU A 144 -2.12 5.85 17.77
C LEU A 144 -0.81 6.58 17.44
N PHE A 145 -0.63 7.03 16.20
CA PHE A 145 0.60 7.71 15.78
C PHE A 145 0.81 9.07 16.44
N ALA A 146 -0.26 9.77 16.83
CA ALA A 146 -0.15 11.04 17.54
C ALA A 146 0.45 10.89 18.95
N ASN A 147 0.32 9.72 19.56
CA ASN A 147 0.79 9.40 20.92
C ASN A 147 2.13 8.66 20.94
N LEU A 148 2.66 8.23 19.79
CA LEU A 148 3.93 7.52 19.70
C LEU A 148 5.11 8.50 19.69
N PRO A 149 6.26 8.15 20.32
CA PRO A 149 7.48 8.94 20.21
C PRO A 149 8.09 8.86 18.80
N SER A 150 8.87 9.87 18.43
CA SER A 150 9.61 9.85 17.16
C SER A 150 10.69 8.78 17.18
N SER A 151 10.79 8.02 16.09
CA SER A 151 11.76 6.95 15.89
C SER A 151 12.40 7.09 14.51
N GLU A 152 13.48 6.36 14.23
CA GLU A 152 14.16 6.36 12.92
C GLU A 152 13.19 6.04 11.76
N HIS A 153 12.24 5.12 12.00
CA HIS A 153 11.26 4.74 11.00
C HIS A 153 10.03 5.67 10.92
N ILE A 154 9.80 6.48 11.96
CA ILE A 154 8.62 7.36 12.09
C ILE A 154 9.11 8.79 12.28
N PRO A 155 9.18 9.59 11.19
CA PRO A 155 9.71 10.93 11.28
C PRO A 155 8.79 11.84 12.11
N ALA A 156 9.39 12.74 12.88
CA ALA A 156 8.66 13.69 13.73
C ALA A 156 7.63 14.55 12.94
N LYS A 157 7.91 14.83 11.67
CA LYS A 157 6.98 15.54 10.77
C LYS A 157 5.65 14.79 10.58
N THR A 158 5.67 13.46 10.51
CA THR A 158 4.46 12.65 10.38
C THR A 158 3.67 12.64 11.69
N ILE A 159 4.35 12.52 12.83
CA ILE A 159 3.70 12.58 14.15
C ILE A 159 3.04 13.94 14.38
N ALA A 160 3.74 15.04 14.06
CA ALA A 160 3.19 16.39 14.16
C ALA A 160 1.97 16.58 13.24
N LEU A 161 1.98 15.99 12.04
CA LEU A 161 0.83 15.99 11.15
C LEU A 161 -0.35 15.21 11.76
N CYS A 162 -0.11 14.03 12.31
CA CYS A 162 -1.14 13.25 13.01
C CYS A 162 -1.72 14.03 14.20
N GLN A 163 -0.88 14.65 15.02
CA GLN A 163 -1.31 15.48 16.15
C GLN A 163 -2.17 16.67 15.70
N ARG A 164 -1.80 17.35 14.61
CA ARG A 164 -2.59 18.44 14.03
C ARG A 164 -3.95 17.94 13.55
N LEU A 165 -3.98 16.89 12.74
CA LEU A 165 -5.23 16.34 12.17
C LEU A 165 -6.17 15.82 13.25
N THR A 166 -5.61 15.19 14.29
CA THR A 166 -6.35 14.72 15.44
C THR A 166 -6.94 15.88 16.23
N ARG A 167 -6.17 16.95 16.46
CA ARG A 167 -6.63 18.16 17.18
C ARG A 167 -7.75 18.88 16.43
N ASP A 168 -7.63 19.02 15.11
CA ASP A 168 -8.65 19.66 14.29
C ASP A 168 -10.01 18.91 14.35
N ARG A 169 -10.00 17.58 14.59
CA ARG A 169 -11.22 16.77 14.76
C ARG A 169 -11.71 16.59 16.19
N SER A 170 -10.83 16.62 17.19
CA SER A 170 -11.20 16.39 18.59
C SER A 170 -11.89 17.58 19.27
N TYR A 171 -12.27 18.61 18.50
CA TYR A 171 -13.23 19.63 18.92
C TYR A 171 -14.68 19.25 18.57
N PRO A 172 -15.43 18.64 19.50
CA PRO A 172 -16.85 18.88 19.64
C PRO A 172 -17.09 19.70 20.92
N SER A 173 -16.57 20.93 20.99
CA SER A 173 -16.93 21.86 22.09
C SER A 173 -18.30 22.51 21.89
N ARG A 174 -18.98 22.25 20.75
CA ARG A 174 -20.27 22.90 20.40
C ARG A 174 -21.37 21.96 19.91
N ALA A 175 -21.12 20.66 19.73
CA ALA A 175 -22.14 19.72 19.25
C ALA A 175 -22.53 18.74 20.37
N SER A 176 -23.79 18.84 20.81
CA SER A 176 -24.43 18.12 21.92
C SER A 176 -24.66 16.62 21.68
N THR A 177 -23.80 15.95 20.93
CA THR A 177 -24.03 14.55 20.50
C THR A 177 -22.79 13.69 20.66
N THR A 178 -22.26 13.60 21.89
CA THR A 178 -21.26 12.58 22.24
C THR A 178 -21.93 11.44 23.00
N ARG A 179 -21.99 10.25 22.40
CA ARG A 179 -22.25 9.01 23.15
C ARG A 179 -21.12 8.83 24.19
N PRO A 180 -21.41 8.27 25.38
CA PRO A 180 -20.42 8.19 26.46
C PRO A 180 -19.18 7.40 26.02
N PRO A 181 -17.96 7.81 26.43
CA PRO A 181 -16.74 7.12 26.08
C PRO A 181 -16.74 5.71 26.68
N PHE A 182 -16.55 4.69 25.84
CA PHE A 182 -16.35 3.32 26.29
C PHE A 182 -14.97 3.23 26.95
N LYS A 183 -14.93 3.29 28.30
CA LYS A 183 -13.70 3.07 29.06
C LYS A 183 -13.34 1.59 29.01
N VAL A 184 -12.30 1.23 28.27
CA VAL A 184 -11.67 -0.09 28.38
C VAL A 184 -11.11 -0.21 29.79
N ARG A 185 -11.73 -1.06 30.62
CA ARG A 185 -11.29 -1.33 31.99
C ARG A 185 -9.97 -2.09 31.90
N THR A 186 -8.84 -1.40 32.07
CA THR A 186 -7.54 -2.04 32.24
C THR A 186 -7.55 -2.75 33.59
N SER A 187 -7.64 -4.08 33.59
CA SER A 187 -7.43 -4.90 34.78
C SER A 187 -5.95 -4.87 35.17
N SER A 188 -5.53 -3.81 35.86
CA SER A 188 -4.26 -3.81 36.59
C SER A 188 -4.47 -4.63 37.86
N GLY A 189 -4.20 -5.92 37.76
CA GLY A 189 -4.34 -6.88 38.86
C GLY A 189 -3.38 -8.04 38.69
N TYR A 190 -2.08 -7.77 38.77
CA TYR A 190 -1.08 -8.78 39.10
C TYR A 190 -0.18 -8.23 40.21
N LYS A 191 -0.57 -8.53 41.46
CA LYS A 191 0.36 -8.64 42.58
C LYS A 191 0.90 -10.07 42.56
N LYS A 192 2.22 -10.23 42.48
CA LYS A 192 3.02 -11.14 43.31
C LYS A 192 4.44 -10.61 43.31
#